data_AF-A0A3D3NFM9-F1
#
_entry.id   AF-A0A3D3NFM9-F1
#
_cell.length_a   1.000
_cell.length_b   1.000
_cell.length_c   1.000
_cell.angle_alpha   90.00
_cell.angle_beta   90.00
_cell.angle_gamma   90.00
#
_symmetry.space_group_name_H-M   'P 1'
#
loop_
_entity.id
_entity.type
_entity.pdbx_description
1 polymer ?
#
loop_
_entity_poly.entity_id
_entity_poly.type
_entity_poly.pdbx_seq_one_letter_code
_entity_poly.pdbx_strand_id
1 'polypeptide(L)'
;MGLETEIKLSLPAAAVRQLPAHPLLAENKPLRQKLVNTYYDTPDRRLQRKRLAVRYRQKGQEWLLTVKSDAPSPGGLAQRREWEVPGEPGAFDFAHVDNPKLRRFLEEATP
;
A
#
# COMPACT_ATOMS: atom_id res chain seq x y z
N MET A 1 -2.76 8.69 -11.26
CA MET A 1 -2.08 7.38 -11.06
C MET A 1 -0.58 7.58 -10.89
N GLY A 2 0.03 6.89 -9.90
CA GLY A 2 1.48 6.68 -9.85
C GLY A 2 1.86 5.24 -10.22
N LEU A 3 3.06 5.04 -10.78
CA LEU A 3 3.69 3.72 -10.89
C LEU A 3 4.68 3.57 -9.73
N GLU A 4 4.32 2.79 -8.72
CA GLU A 4 5.23 2.47 -7.61
C GLU A 4 6.25 1.42 -8.10
N THR A 5 7.54 1.70 -7.97
CA THR A 5 8.63 0.74 -8.21
C THR A 5 9.43 0.59 -6.92
N GLU A 6 9.52 -0.63 -6.40
CA GLU A 6 10.16 -0.92 -5.12
C GLU A 6 10.93 -2.25 -5.14
N ILE A 7 11.98 -2.37 -4.32
CA ILE A 7 12.66 -3.64 -4.04
C ILE A 7 12.24 -4.09 -2.64
N LYS A 8 11.64 -5.28 -2.53
CA LYS A 8 11.28 -5.90 -1.26
C LYS A 8 12.29 -6.97 -0.90
N LEU A 9 12.95 -6.78 0.25
CA LEU A 9 13.87 -7.75 0.84
C LEU A 9 13.32 -8.21 2.18
N SER A 10 13.42 -9.51 2.45
CA SER A 10 13.10 -10.05 3.78
C SER A 10 14.34 -9.96 4.65
N LEU A 11 14.19 -9.51 5.89
CA LEU A 11 15.28 -9.39 6.85
C LEU A 11 15.06 -10.35 8.03
N PRO A 12 16.00 -11.25 8.33
CA PRO A 12 15.94 -12.07 9.54
C PRO A 12 15.91 -11.20 10.79
N ALA A 13 15.13 -11.59 11.81
CA ALA A 13 14.98 -10.81 13.04
C ALA A 13 16.33 -10.49 13.72
N ALA A 14 17.27 -11.45 13.69
CA ALA A 14 18.61 -11.28 14.25
C ALA A 14 19.46 -10.20 13.55
N ALA A 15 19.14 -9.87 12.29
CA ALA A 15 19.88 -8.90 11.48
C ALA A 15 19.31 -7.48 11.56
N VAL A 16 18.16 -7.26 12.21
CA VAL A 16 17.46 -5.95 12.26
C VAL A 16 18.34 -4.84 12.83
N ARG A 17 19.15 -5.13 13.86
CA ARG A 17 20.05 -4.14 14.47
C ARG A 17 21.28 -3.83 13.60
N GLN A 18 21.67 -4.74 12.71
CA GLN A 18 22.86 -4.60 11.88
C GLN A 18 22.60 -3.71 10.67
N LEU A 19 21.38 -3.74 10.12
CA LEU A 19 21.03 -2.98 8.92
C LEU A 19 21.27 -1.45 9.05
N PRO A 20 20.76 -0.75 10.08
CA PRO A 20 21.02 0.69 10.22
C PRO A 20 22.49 1.00 10.56
N ALA A 21 23.25 0.03 11.09
CA ALA A 21 24.66 0.18 11.41
C ALA A 21 25.59 -0.16 10.23
N HIS A 22 25.04 -0.63 9.10
CA HIS A 22 25.83 -1.00 7.93
C HIS A 22 26.56 0.22 7.37
N PRO A 23 27.86 0.15 6.99
CA PRO A 23 28.63 1.31 6.54
C PRO A 23 27.98 2.12 5.41
N LEU A 24 27.31 1.45 4.46
CA LEU A 24 26.58 2.12 3.37
C LEU A 24 25.32 2.89 3.82
N LEU A 25 24.83 2.65 5.04
CA LEU A 25 23.61 3.27 5.58
C LEU A 25 23.86 4.11 6.82
N ALA A 26 24.99 3.92 7.52
CA ALA A 26 25.27 4.49 8.84
C ALA A 26 25.26 6.03 8.88
N GLU A 27 25.60 6.69 7.77
CA GLU A 27 25.54 8.16 7.64
C GLU A 27 24.11 8.69 7.45
N ASN A 28 23.16 7.82 7.10
CA ASN A 28 21.77 8.20 6.91
C ASN A 28 21.01 8.11 8.23
N LYS A 29 20.45 9.23 8.68
CA LYS A 29 19.61 9.27 9.87
C LYS A 29 18.31 8.47 9.63
N PRO A 30 18.03 7.41 10.41
CA PRO A 30 16.80 6.64 10.21
C PRO A 30 15.58 7.46 10.63
N LEU A 31 14.56 7.48 9.77
CA LEU A 31 13.23 7.96 10.14
C LEU A 31 12.45 6.81 10.77
N ARG A 32 11.96 7.00 11.99
CA ARG A 32 11.05 6.06 12.64
C ARG A 32 9.64 6.62 12.59
N GLN A 33 8.72 5.85 12.03
CA GLN A 33 7.32 6.22 11.96
C GLN A 33 6.42 5.02 12.24
N LYS A 34 5.37 5.22 13.05
CA LYS A 34 4.29 4.24 13.21
C LYS A 34 3.32 4.38 12.05
N LEU A 35 3.06 3.27 11.36
CA LEU A 35 2.06 3.17 10.30
C LEU A 35 1.01 2.15 10.72
N VAL A 36 -0.25 2.56 10.80
CA VAL A 36 -1.38 1.65 11.08
C VAL A 36 -2.12 1.44 9.78
N ASN A 37 -2.28 0.19 9.35
CA ASN A 37 -2.97 -0.14 8.11
C ASN A 37 -4.22 -0.95 8.43
N THR A 38 -5.36 -0.54 7.88
CA THR A 38 -6.60 -1.31 7.88
C THR A 38 -6.91 -1.68 6.45
N TYR A 39 -7.00 -2.98 6.16
CA TYR A 39 -7.33 -3.52 4.85
C TYR A 39 -8.80 -3.88 4.79
N TYR A 40 -9.40 -3.60 3.64
CA TYR A 40 -10.82 -3.85 3.42
C TYR A 40 -10.98 -4.83 2.26
N ASP A 41 -11.98 -5.68 2.40
CA ASP A 41 -12.52 -6.49 1.33
C ASP A 41 -14.01 -6.70 1.61
N THR A 42 -14.69 -7.18 0.59
CA THR A 42 -16.07 -7.65 0.66
C THR A 42 -16.14 -9.00 1.39
N PRO A 43 -17.29 -9.37 2.00
CA PRO A 43 -17.43 -10.65 2.69
C PRO A 43 -17.08 -11.86 1.83
N ASP A 44 -17.37 -11.77 0.54
CA ASP A 44 -17.06 -12.79 -0.45
C ASP A 44 -15.67 -12.62 -1.08
N ARG A 45 -14.83 -11.67 -0.66
CA ARG A 45 -13.44 -11.48 -1.12
C ARG A 45 -13.28 -11.08 -2.61
N ARG A 46 -14.18 -10.26 -3.13
CA ARG A 46 -14.14 -9.72 -4.50
C ARG A 46 -12.82 -9.03 -4.83
N LEU A 47 -12.25 -8.26 -3.91
CA LEU A 47 -11.00 -7.52 -4.17
C LEU A 47 -9.82 -8.48 -4.28
N GLN A 48 -9.66 -9.38 -3.31
CA GLN A 48 -8.62 -10.41 -3.33
C GLN A 48 -8.65 -11.25 -4.61
N ARG A 49 -9.84 -11.70 -5.05
CA ARG A 49 -9.96 -12.50 -6.29
C ARG A 49 -9.50 -11.76 -7.54
N LYS A 50 -9.61 -10.43 -7.56
CA LYS A 50 -9.09 -9.57 -8.63
C LYS A 50 -7.67 -9.06 -8.37
N ARG A 51 -7.02 -9.54 -7.31
CA ARG A 51 -5.70 -9.08 -6.85
C ARG A 51 -5.64 -7.57 -6.65
N LEU A 52 -6.69 -7.04 -6.04
CA LEU A 52 -6.79 -5.64 -5.63
C LEU A 52 -6.63 -5.54 -4.11
N ALA A 53 -6.03 -4.47 -3.65
CA ALA A 53 -5.98 -4.12 -2.24
C ALA A 53 -6.49 -2.70 -2.04
N VAL A 54 -7.46 -2.55 -1.14
CA VAL A 54 -7.91 -1.26 -0.62
C VAL A 54 -7.49 -1.17 0.85
N ARG A 55 -6.86 -0.07 1.23
CA ARG A 55 -6.50 0.19 2.63
C ARG A 55 -6.74 1.64 3.02
N TYR A 56 -7.00 1.83 4.30
CA TYR A 56 -6.67 3.08 4.97
C TYR A 56 -5.35 2.93 5.72
N ARG A 57 -4.47 3.92 5.61
CA ARG A 57 -3.23 4.01 6.38
C ARG A 57 -3.22 5.27 7.22
N GLN A 58 -3.01 5.11 8.53
CA GLN A 58 -2.68 6.22 9.42
C GLN A 58 -1.19 6.50 9.37
N LYS A 59 -0.83 7.72 9.00
CA LYS A 59 0.54 8.25 8.94
C LYS A 59 0.58 9.54 9.78
N GLY A 60 0.97 9.40 11.05
CA GLY A 60 0.87 10.50 11.99
C GLY A 60 -0.60 10.83 12.28
N GLN A 61 -1.03 12.05 11.97
CA GLN A 61 -2.43 12.49 12.10
C GLN A 61 -3.24 12.30 10.80
N GLU A 62 -2.56 12.01 9.68
CA GLU A 62 -3.21 11.87 8.38
C GLU A 62 -3.69 10.45 8.14
N TRP A 63 -4.81 10.34 7.44
CA TRP A 63 -5.34 9.10 6.92
C TRP A 63 -5.31 9.12 5.40
N LEU A 64 -4.80 8.04 4.82
CA LEU A 64 -4.63 7.88 3.39
C LEU A 64 -5.46 6.69 2.92
N LEU A 65 -6.36 6.92 1.96
CA LEU A 65 -7.04 5.86 1.21
C LEU A 65 -6.13 5.47 0.04
N THR A 66 -5.77 4.19 0.00
CA THR A 66 -4.92 3.64 -1.07
C THR A 66 -5.66 2.52 -1.81
N VAL A 67 -5.65 2.57 -3.13
CA VAL A 67 -5.99 1.45 -4.02
C VAL A 67 -4.71 0.98 -4.70
N LYS A 68 -4.40 -0.32 -4.59
CA LYS A 68 -3.32 -0.97 -5.33
C LYS A 68 -3.89 -2.07 -6.21
N SER A 69 -3.44 -2.12 -7.47
CA SER A 69 -3.65 -3.28 -8.32
C SER A 69 -2.37 -4.09 -8.41
N ASP A 70 -2.45 -5.38 -8.11
CA ASP A 70 -1.29 -6.26 -8.16
C ASP A 70 -0.68 -6.32 -9.57
N ALA A 71 0.64 -6.37 -9.60
CA ALA A 71 1.40 -6.75 -10.77
C ALA A 71 2.54 -7.66 -10.29
N PRO A 72 2.96 -8.65 -11.10
CA PRO A 72 3.97 -9.62 -10.71
C PRO A 72 5.22 -8.95 -10.14
N SER A 73 5.77 -9.51 -9.06
CA SER A 73 7.00 -9.03 -8.44
C SER A 73 8.14 -10.06 -8.58
N PRO A 74 8.67 -10.28 -9.79
CA PRO A 74 9.76 -11.23 -9.99
C PRO A 74 11.02 -10.75 -9.24
N GLY A 75 11.65 -11.66 -8.49
CA GLY A 75 12.94 -11.39 -7.82
C GLY A 75 12.90 -10.31 -6.74
N GLY A 76 11.72 -9.98 -6.19
CA GLY A 76 11.57 -8.94 -5.17
C GLY A 76 11.43 -7.52 -5.72
N LEU A 77 11.53 -7.32 -7.04
CA LEU A 77 11.20 -6.05 -7.69
C LEU A 77 9.68 -5.99 -7.89
N ALA A 78 8.98 -5.08 -7.23
CA ALA A 78 7.55 -4.88 -7.43
C ALA A 78 7.30 -3.60 -8.22
N GLN A 79 6.47 -3.71 -9.26
CA GLN A 79 5.96 -2.58 -10.01
C GLN A 79 4.45 -2.65 -10.03
N ARG A 80 3.75 -1.63 -9.54
CA ARG A 80 2.28 -1.65 -9.46
C ARG A 80 1.68 -0.27 -9.62
N ARG A 81 0.44 -0.26 -10.11
CA ARG A 81 -0.36 0.96 -10.13
C ARG A 81 -0.91 1.21 -8.74
N GLU A 82 -0.72 2.43 -8.27
CA GLU A 82 -1.20 2.89 -6.98
C GLU A 82 -1.91 4.23 -7.15
N TRP A 83 -3.04 4.34 -6.45
CA TRP A 83 -3.82 5.56 -6.28
C TRP A 83 -3.91 5.80 -4.78
N GLU A 84 -3.38 6.92 -4.31
CA GLU A 84 -3.38 7.30 -2.90
C GLU A 84 -3.82 8.74 -2.76
N VAL A 85 -4.77 8.98 -1.86
CA VAL A 85 -5.28 10.32 -1.51
C VAL A 85 -5.57 10.39 -0.02
N PRO A 86 -5.62 11.59 0.58
CA PRO A 86 -6.23 11.77 1.89
C PRO A 86 -7.65 11.21 1.90
N GLY A 87 -8.05 10.59 3.01
CA GLY A 87 -9.41 10.08 3.15
C GLY A 87 -9.76 9.77 4.59
N GLU A 88 -11.06 9.70 4.88
CA GLU A 88 -11.57 9.37 6.20
C GLU A 88 -11.90 7.87 6.27
N PRO A 89 -11.38 7.11 7.27
CA PRO A 89 -11.67 5.70 7.39
C PRO A 89 -13.17 5.40 7.41
N GLY A 90 -13.62 4.53 6.50
CA GLY A 90 -15.03 4.16 6.35
C GLY A 90 -15.79 5.00 5.33
N ALA A 91 -15.30 6.19 4.97
CA ALA A 91 -15.85 7.02 3.89
C ALA A 91 -15.13 6.71 2.57
N PHE A 92 -15.54 5.63 1.90
CA PHE A 92 -14.92 5.19 0.65
C PHE A 92 -15.28 6.11 -0.52
N ASP A 93 -14.30 6.87 -1.00
CA ASP A 93 -14.38 7.66 -2.24
C ASP A 93 -13.27 7.24 -3.21
N PHE A 94 -13.68 6.70 -4.36
CA PHE A 94 -12.78 6.22 -5.40
C PHE A 94 -12.66 7.16 -6.61
N ALA A 95 -13.13 8.40 -6.52
CA ALA A 95 -13.05 9.40 -7.59
C ALA A 95 -11.62 9.68 -8.08
N HIS A 96 -10.61 9.42 -7.24
CA HIS A 96 -9.19 9.56 -7.56
C HIS A 96 -8.62 8.41 -8.42
N VAL A 97 -9.36 7.30 -8.57
CA VAL A 97 -8.96 6.15 -9.40
C VAL A 97 -9.26 6.46 -10.87
N ASP A 98 -8.25 6.82 -11.65
CA ASP A 98 -8.40 7.24 -13.06
C ASP A 98 -8.78 6.12 -14.04
N ASN A 99 -8.71 4.85 -13.63
CA ASN A 99 -9.22 3.73 -14.42
C ASN A 99 -10.74 3.58 -14.20
N PRO A 100 -11.59 3.88 -15.20
CA PRO A 100 -13.04 3.92 -15.00
C PRO A 100 -13.66 2.55 -14.74
N LYS A 101 -13.10 1.46 -15.32
CA LYS A 101 -13.58 0.10 -15.05
C LYS A 101 -13.26 -0.32 -13.62
N LEU A 102 -12.06 0.02 -13.14
CA LEU A 102 -11.64 -0.28 -11.77
C LEU A 102 -12.46 0.55 -10.76
N ARG A 103 -12.61 1.86 -10.99
CA ARG A 103 -13.42 2.74 -10.15
C ARG A 103 -14.84 2.21 -9.98
N ARG A 104 -15.52 1.93 -11.09
CA ARG A 104 -16.88 1.39 -11.08
C ARG A 104 -16.96 0.09 -10.29
N PHE A 105 -16.01 -0.82 -10.47
CA PHE A 105 -15.96 -2.07 -9.70
C PHE A 105 -15.80 -1.82 -8.20
N LEU A 106 -14.99 -0.84 -7.79
CA LEU A 106 -14.79 -0.49 -6.38
C LEU A 106 -16.06 0.14 -5.79
N GLU A 107 -16.71 1.04 -6.52
CA GLU A 107 -17.98 1.67 -6.12
C GLU A 107 -19.11 0.62 -5.97
N GLU A 108 -19.20 -0.36 -6.87
CA GLU A 108 -20.12 -1.51 -6.77
C GLU A 108 -19.75 -2.50 -5.64
N ALA A 109 -18.54 -2.40 -5.08
CA ALA A 109 -18.06 -3.23 -3.99
C ALA A 109 -18.26 -2.60 -2.61
N THR A 110 -18.50 -1.29 -2.56
CA THR A 110 -18.84 -0.56 -1.33
C THR A 110 -20.22 -0.99 -0.81
N PRO A 111 -20.40 -1.12 0.52
CA PRO A 111 -21.71 -1.38 1.13
C PRO A 111 -22.78 -0.34 0.81
#